data_AF-A0A355WPX3-F1
#
_entry.id   AF-A0A355WPX3-F1
#
_cell.length_a   1.000
_cell.length_b   1.000
_cell.length_c   1.000
_cell.angle_alpha   90.00
_cell.angle_beta   90.00
_cell.angle_gamma   90.00
#
_symmetry.space_group_name_H-M   'P 1'
#
loop_
_entity.id
_entity.type
_entity.pdbx_description
1 polymer ?
#
loop_
_entity_poly.entity_id
_entity_poly.type
_entity_poly.pdbx_seq_one_letter_code
_entity_poly.pdbx_strand_id
1 'polypeptide(L)'
;AGLLDGRNCAAHWENTPRLREDFPRITVTDSIFELHDRLFTCAGGAAGTHLMLALIEQQLGEGLVADIATRMVIDQIRNGDDNLNVKPHVRYGTWNRKVLDAIALMNDNISEPLPMRSLADVMGVSARCLERQFKSELGVTPNTFYRNIRLSRARQLVRYSAHSLCEVAAFSGFGSSKTMKLNYEAQYGISPREERKKYDVGERQSAGPAAAKILHDVGAPC
;
A
#
# COMPACT_ATOMS: atom_id res chain seq x y z
N ALA A 1 10.50 19.05 -12.79
CA ALA A 1 10.15 17.83 -12.03
C ALA A 1 11.45 17.11 -11.66
N GLY A 2 11.58 16.60 -10.43
CA GLY A 2 12.85 16.11 -9.83
C GLY A 2 13.07 16.52 -8.36
N LEU A 3 12.02 16.99 -7.68
CA LEU A 3 12.10 17.61 -6.35
C LEU A 3 12.62 16.65 -5.25
N LEU A 4 12.43 15.35 -5.45
CA LEU A 4 12.83 14.26 -4.54
C LEU A 4 14.00 13.43 -5.07
N ASP A 5 14.64 13.84 -6.16
CA ASP A 5 15.74 13.05 -6.74
C ASP A 5 16.88 12.90 -5.72
N GLY A 6 17.30 11.64 -5.47
CA GLY A 6 18.32 11.29 -4.49
C GLY A 6 17.86 11.34 -3.03
N ARG A 7 16.56 11.52 -2.77
CA ARG A 7 16.00 11.67 -1.40
C ARG A 7 15.09 10.50 -1.03
N ASN A 8 14.97 10.29 0.28
CA ASN A 8 13.97 9.39 0.85
C ASN A 8 12.56 9.98 0.72
N CYS A 9 11.59 9.11 0.45
CA CYS A 9 10.19 9.47 0.29
C CYS A 9 9.31 8.48 1.06
N ALA A 10 8.61 8.95 2.08
CA ALA A 10 7.55 8.21 2.73
C ALA A 10 6.29 8.26 1.87
N ALA A 11 5.74 7.10 1.54
CA ALA A 11 4.55 6.99 0.73
C ALA A 11 3.59 5.95 1.29
N HIS A 12 2.29 6.16 1.03
CA HIS A 12 1.30 5.15 1.35
C HIS A 12 1.61 3.86 0.58
N TRP A 13 1.55 2.72 1.25
CA TRP A 13 1.93 1.40 0.72
C TRP A 13 1.26 1.04 -0.62
N GLU A 14 0.05 1.54 -0.88
CA GLU A 14 -0.64 1.35 -2.17
C GLU A 14 0.08 2.05 -3.34
N ASN A 15 0.76 3.16 -3.07
CA ASN A 15 1.46 3.98 -4.05
C ASN A 15 2.93 3.60 -4.19
N THR A 16 3.52 2.90 -3.21
CA THR A 16 4.93 2.51 -3.21
C THR A 16 5.38 1.78 -4.48
N PRO A 17 4.65 0.77 -5.00
CA PRO A 17 5.07 0.09 -6.23
C PRO A 17 5.14 1.04 -7.43
N ARG A 18 4.12 1.89 -7.60
CA ARG A 18 4.04 2.85 -8.70
C ARG A 18 5.13 3.91 -8.60
N LEU A 19 5.37 4.45 -7.39
CA LEU A 19 6.40 5.45 -7.15
C LEU A 19 7.81 4.92 -7.44
N ARG A 20 8.09 3.65 -7.14
CA ARG A 20 9.38 3.01 -7.46
C ARG A 20 9.56 2.82 -8.97
N GLU A 21 8.48 2.57 -9.70
CA GLU A 21 8.50 2.38 -11.16
C GLU A 21 8.63 3.71 -11.91
N ASP A 22 7.78 4.69 -11.59
CA ASP A 22 7.70 5.97 -12.30
C ASP A 22 8.87 6.92 -11.95
N PHE A 23 9.47 6.76 -10.76
CA PHE A 23 10.50 7.67 -10.23
C PHE A 23 11.71 6.90 -9.69
N PRO A 24 12.54 6.28 -10.53
CA PRO A 24 13.64 5.41 -10.09
C PRO A 24 14.74 6.15 -9.30
N ARG A 25 14.75 7.48 -9.30
CA ARG A 25 15.71 8.31 -8.57
C ARG A 25 15.28 8.65 -7.14
N ILE A 26 14.08 8.25 -6.70
CA ILE A 26 13.63 8.44 -5.32
C ILE A 26 13.77 7.12 -4.54
N THR A 27 14.14 7.22 -3.26
CA THR A 27 14.18 6.05 -2.37
C THR A 27 12.87 6.00 -1.60
N VAL A 28 11.92 5.16 -2.02
CA VAL A 28 10.65 5.00 -1.28
C VAL A 28 10.89 4.15 -0.03
N THR A 29 10.77 4.77 1.15
CA THR A 29 11.01 4.16 2.46
C THR A 29 9.73 3.63 3.09
N ASP A 30 9.88 2.79 4.12
CA ASP A 30 8.77 2.31 4.95
C ASP A 30 8.52 3.22 6.17
N SER A 31 9.17 4.40 6.24
CA SER A 31 8.99 5.42 7.27
C SER A 31 7.58 6.03 7.21
N ILE A 32 6.96 6.34 8.36
CA ILE A 32 5.65 7.01 8.34
C ILE A 32 5.74 8.44 7.75
N PHE A 33 6.86 9.12 7.93
CA PHE A 33 7.15 10.39 7.26
C PHE A 33 8.65 10.62 7.09
N GLU A 34 9.02 11.42 6.07
CA GLU A 34 10.39 11.89 5.84
C GLU A 34 10.40 13.42 5.83
N LEU A 35 11.31 14.02 6.60
CA LEU A 35 11.50 15.47 6.66
C LEU A 35 12.76 15.86 5.89
N HIS A 36 12.60 16.73 4.91
CA HIS A 36 13.68 17.44 4.24
C HIS A 36 13.54 18.94 4.47
N ASP A 37 14.55 19.70 4.04
CA ASP A 37 14.66 21.15 4.28
C ASP A 37 13.40 21.97 3.92
N ARG A 38 12.81 21.74 2.75
CA ARG A 38 11.57 22.42 2.29
C ARG A 38 10.52 21.45 1.75
N LEU A 39 10.68 20.17 2.03
CA LEU A 39 9.88 19.13 1.43
C LEU A 39 9.62 18.02 2.44
N PHE A 40 8.35 17.69 2.60
CA PHE A 40 7.93 16.69 3.57
C PHE A 40 7.06 15.67 2.86
N THR A 41 7.24 14.40 3.22
CA THR A 41 6.45 13.30 2.67
C THR A 41 5.90 12.47 3.82
N CYS A 42 4.68 11.96 3.69
CA CYS A 42 4.09 11.07 4.68
C CYS A 42 3.27 9.98 4.00
N ALA A 43 3.11 8.89 4.72
CA ALA A 43 2.53 7.68 4.18
C ALA A 43 1.03 7.51 4.45
N GLY A 44 0.32 8.61 4.72
CA GLY A 44 -1.14 8.62 4.86
C GLY A 44 -1.63 9.69 5.85
N GLY A 45 -2.95 9.75 6.05
CA GLY A 45 -3.59 10.78 6.89
C GLY A 45 -3.10 10.76 8.34
N ALA A 46 -3.08 9.58 8.99
CA ALA A 46 -2.57 9.45 10.36
C ALA A 46 -1.08 9.80 10.46
N ALA A 47 -0.28 9.41 9.47
CA ALA A 47 1.12 9.76 9.40
C ALA A 47 1.35 11.27 9.18
N GLY A 48 0.47 11.93 8.43
CA GLY A 48 0.47 13.38 8.27
C GLY A 48 0.24 14.11 9.59
N THR A 49 -0.63 13.58 10.46
CA THR A 49 -0.81 14.12 11.82
C THR A 49 0.49 14.05 12.63
N HIS A 50 1.18 12.92 12.62
CA HIS A 50 2.47 12.78 13.31
C HIS A 50 3.57 13.67 12.71
N LEU A 51 3.61 13.81 11.38
CA LEU A 51 4.50 14.74 10.70
C LEU A 51 4.27 16.18 11.17
N MET A 52 3.01 16.61 11.28
CA MET A 52 2.71 17.97 11.72
C MET A 52 3.08 18.20 13.18
N LEU A 53 2.88 17.20 14.04
CA LEU A 53 3.35 17.27 15.43
C LEU A 53 4.87 17.40 15.51
N ALA A 54 5.62 16.65 14.70
CA ALA A 54 7.08 16.74 14.64
C ALA A 54 7.56 18.12 14.13
N LEU A 55 6.86 18.72 13.17
CA LEU A 55 7.18 20.09 12.70
C LEU A 55 6.88 21.15 13.77
N ILE A 56 5.77 21.01 14.48
CA ILE A 56 5.41 21.89 15.59
C ILE A 56 6.46 21.80 16.70
N GLU A 57 6.91 20.59 17.02
CA GLU A 57 7.97 20.35 18.00
C GLU A 57 9.28 21.06 17.62
N GLN A 58 9.71 20.93 16.36
CA GLN A 58 10.91 21.60 15.85
C GLN A 58 10.84 23.13 15.92
N GLN A 59 9.64 23.71 15.79
CA GLN A 59 9.45 25.16 15.73
C GLN A 59 9.16 25.79 17.10
N LEU A 60 8.45 25.08 17.98
CA LEU A 60 7.84 25.65 19.19
C LEU A 60 8.23 24.91 20.49
N GLY A 61 8.96 23.79 20.40
CA GLY A 61 9.44 23.01 21.55
C GLY A 61 8.46 21.97 22.09
N GLU A 62 8.97 21.06 22.92
CA GLU A 62 8.31 19.81 23.35
C GLU A 62 6.99 20.02 24.14
N GLY A 63 6.84 21.14 24.85
CA GLY A 63 5.71 21.36 25.78
C GLY A 63 4.34 21.51 25.12
N LEU A 64 4.29 21.95 23.86
CA LEU A 64 3.03 22.20 23.14
C LEU A 64 2.46 20.92 22.49
N VAL A 65 3.32 19.97 22.16
CA VAL A 65 2.97 18.78 21.38
C VAL A 65 2.08 17.83 22.17
N ALA A 66 2.41 17.58 23.44
CA ALA A 66 1.62 16.73 24.32
C ALA A 66 0.18 17.26 24.52
N ASP A 67 0.06 18.58 24.63
CA ASP A 67 -1.20 19.30 24.79
C ASP A 67 -2.11 19.21 23.55
N ILE A 68 -1.51 19.28 22.35
CA ILE A 68 -2.21 19.10 21.07
C ILE A 68 -2.61 17.63 20.90
N ALA A 69 -1.69 16.69 21.15
CA ALA A 69 -1.96 15.26 21.04
C ALA A 69 -3.12 14.83 21.95
N THR A 70 -3.17 15.36 23.17
CA THR A 70 -4.28 15.12 24.13
C THR A 70 -5.61 15.62 23.59
N ARG A 71 -5.66 16.84 23.03
CA ARG A 71 -6.90 17.41 22.45
C ARG A 71 -7.36 16.69 21.18
N MET A 72 -6.41 16.11 20.44
CA MET A 72 -6.68 15.33 19.23
C MET A 72 -6.94 13.85 19.51
N VAL A 73 -6.89 13.42 20.78
CA VAL A 73 -7.08 12.01 21.19
C VAL A 73 -6.08 11.08 20.48
N ILE A 74 -4.80 11.48 20.47
CA ILE A 74 -3.70 10.71 19.89
C ILE A 74 -2.98 9.98 21.03
N ASP A 75 -3.17 8.67 21.11
CA ASP A 75 -2.63 7.84 22.21
C ASP A 75 -1.10 7.70 22.17
N GLN A 76 -0.49 7.75 20.98
CA GLN A 76 0.95 7.62 20.81
C GLN A 76 1.45 8.55 19.70
N ILE A 77 2.46 9.36 20.01
CA ILE A 77 3.17 10.17 19.01
C ILE A 77 4.25 9.29 18.39
N ARG A 78 4.18 9.14 17.07
CA ARG A 78 5.09 8.31 16.30
C ARG A 78 6.16 9.18 15.63
N ASN A 79 7.42 8.72 15.67
CA ASN A 79 8.56 9.40 15.05
C ASN A 79 8.72 9.02 13.58
N GLY A 80 9.50 9.79 12.80
CA GLY A 80 9.67 9.55 11.36
C GLY A 80 10.16 8.13 11.04
N ASP A 81 11.11 7.63 11.84
CA ASP A 81 11.67 6.27 11.75
C ASP A 81 10.70 5.16 12.18
N ASP A 82 9.53 5.52 12.74
CA ASP A 82 8.52 4.53 13.06
C ASP A 82 7.99 3.91 11.79
N ASN A 83 8.19 2.60 11.70
CA ASN A 83 7.88 1.82 10.51
C ASN A 83 6.35 1.82 10.25
N LEU A 84 5.92 2.10 9.02
CA LEU A 84 4.57 1.88 8.50
C LEU A 84 4.10 0.44 8.64
N ASN A 85 5.06 -0.48 8.76
CA ASN A 85 4.79 -1.86 9.05
C ASN A 85 4.13 -1.96 10.44
N VAL A 86 2.79 -2.01 10.43
CA VAL A 86 2.07 -2.86 11.39
C VAL A 86 2.84 -4.17 11.38
N LYS A 87 3.59 -4.44 12.46
CA LYS A 87 4.54 -5.56 12.49
C LYS A 87 3.80 -6.79 11.96
N PRO A 88 4.38 -7.63 11.10
CA PRO A 88 3.63 -8.69 10.43
C PRO A 88 2.77 -9.54 11.39
N HIS A 89 3.23 -9.75 12.62
CA HIS A 89 2.45 -10.43 13.66
C HIS A 89 1.20 -9.67 14.13
N VAL A 90 1.23 -8.35 14.20
CA VAL A 90 0.07 -7.51 14.49
C VAL A 90 -0.88 -7.50 13.28
N ARG A 91 -0.35 -7.44 12.05
CA ARG A 91 -1.14 -7.39 10.82
C ARG A 91 -1.91 -8.68 10.58
N TYR A 92 -1.27 -9.81 10.83
CA TYR A 92 -1.82 -11.14 10.57
C TYR A 92 -2.30 -11.87 11.82
N GLY A 93 -2.15 -11.26 13.01
CA GLY A 93 -2.59 -11.83 14.28
C GLY A 93 -1.83 -13.10 14.70
N THR A 94 -0.61 -13.31 14.19
CA THR A 94 0.18 -14.53 14.45
C THR A 94 1.65 -14.24 14.71
N TRP A 95 2.24 -14.92 15.69
CA TRP A 95 3.67 -14.88 15.98
C TRP A 95 4.46 -15.99 15.27
N ASN A 96 3.78 -16.84 14.49
CA ASN A 96 4.38 -17.98 13.84
C ASN A 96 5.32 -17.53 12.72
N ARG A 97 6.63 -17.58 12.98
CA ARG A 97 7.65 -17.07 12.07
C ARG A 97 7.58 -17.70 10.68
N LYS A 98 7.29 -18.99 10.57
CA LYS A 98 7.17 -19.68 9.27
C LYS A 98 5.97 -19.19 8.46
N VAL A 99 4.85 -18.87 9.12
CA VAL A 99 3.70 -18.28 8.45
C VAL A 99 4.01 -16.87 7.99
N LEU A 100 4.65 -16.06 8.84
CA LEU A 100 5.05 -14.69 8.48
C LEU A 100 6.05 -14.65 7.33
N ASP A 101 7.07 -15.50 7.35
CA ASP A 101 8.09 -15.59 6.30
C ASP A 101 7.48 -16.10 4.99
N ALA A 102 6.55 -17.07 5.05
CA ALA A 102 5.80 -17.52 3.88
C ALA A 102 4.94 -16.39 3.28
N ILE A 103 4.29 -15.59 4.12
CA ILE A 103 3.50 -14.43 3.66
C ILE A 103 4.41 -13.39 3.01
N ALA A 104 5.59 -13.12 3.56
CA ALA A 104 6.56 -12.20 2.97
C ALA A 104 6.93 -12.67 1.55
N LEU A 105 7.33 -13.93 1.40
CA LEU A 105 7.64 -14.52 0.09
C LEU A 105 6.46 -14.47 -0.89
N MET A 106 5.23 -14.70 -0.42
CA MET A 106 4.05 -14.57 -1.27
C MET A 106 3.85 -13.14 -1.78
N ASN A 107 4.08 -12.12 -0.94
CA ASN A 107 3.96 -10.71 -1.35
C ASN A 107 5.05 -10.30 -2.34
N ASP A 108 6.27 -10.81 -2.17
CA ASP A 108 7.39 -10.53 -3.07
C ASP A 108 7.19 -11.17 -4.46
N ASN A 109 6.34 -12.20 -4.54
CA ASN A 109 6.11 -13.00 -5.75
C ASN A 109 4.64 -12.92 -6.22
N ILE A 110 4.03 -11.73 -6.28
CA ILE A 110 2.62 -11.61 -6.67
C ILE A 110 2.40 -11.85 -8.18
N SER A 111 3.25 -11.28 -9.03
CA SER A 111 3.14 -11.40 -10.50
C SER A 111 3.55 -12.79 -11.00
N GLU A 112 4.51 -13.42 -10.32
CA GLU A 112 5.00 -14.77 -10.65
C GLU A 112 4.86 -15.67 -9.42
N PRO A 113 3.64 -16.18 -9.15
CA PRO A 113 3.35 -16.85 -7.90
C PRO A 113 4.10 -18.17 -7.77
N LEU A 114 4.78 -18.34 -6.64
CA LEU A 114 5.48 -19.58 -6.32
C LEU A 114 4.49 -20.72 -6.10
N PRO A 115 4.78 -21.94 -6.60
CA PRO A 115 3.95 -23.10 -6.30
C PRO A 115 4.05 -23.43 -4.81
N MET A 116 2.96 -23.93 -4.22
CA MET A 116 2.89 -24.23 -2.78
C MET A 116 4.01 -25.16 -2.30
N ARG A 117 4.44 -26.08 -3.15
CA ARG A 117 5.56 -26.98 -2.84
C ARG A 117 6.85 -26.20 -2.62
N SER A 118 7.19 -25.27 -3.51
CA SER A 118 8.38 -24.42 -3.36
C SER A 118 8.30 -23.54 -2.12
N LEU A 119 7.13 -22.97 -1.81
CA LEU A 119 6.96 -22.23 -0.55
C LEU A 119 7.20 -23.12 0.68
N ALA A 120 6.68 -24.34 0.68
CA ALA A 120 6.89 -25.28 1.77
C ALA A 120 8.37 -25.69 1.92
N ASP A 121 9.05 -25.93 0.79
CA ASP A 121 10.46 -26.29 0.73
C ASP A 121 11.34 -25.17 1.31
N VAL A 122 11.09 -23.90 0.93
CA VAL A 122 11.82 -22.73 1.48
C VAL A 122 11.57 -22.56 2.98
N MET A 123 10.37 -22.88 3.47
CA MET A 123 10.04 -22.84 4.91
C MET A 123 10.55 -24.06 5.70
N GLY A 124 11.19 -25.02 5.03
CA GLY A 124 11.68 -26.26 5.64
C GLY A 124 10.55 -27.09 6.28
N VAL A 125 9.38 -27.13 5.64
CA VAL A 125 8.22 -27.92 6.11
C VAL A 125 7.56 -28.68 4.96
N SER A 126 6.78 -29.71 5.27
CA SER A 126 5.92 -30.33 4.26
C SER A 126 4.75 -29.42 3.90
N ALA A 127 4.22 -29.54 2.68
CA ALA A 127 3.03 -28.79 2.24
C ALA A 127 1.84 -28.97 3.19
N ARG A 128 1.62 -30.18 3.71
CA ARG A 128 0.57 -30.47 4.70
C ARG A 128 0.79 -29.73 6.03
N CYS A 129 2.04 -29.60 6.46
CA CYS A 129 2.37 -28.84 7.66
C CYS A 129 2.10 -27.35 7.46
N LEU A 130 2.52 -26.79 6.31
CA LEU A 130 2.26 -25.40 5.95
C LEU A 130 0.75 -25.11 5.88
N GLU A 131 -0.04 -25.99 5.25
CA GLU A 131 -1.50 -25.86 5.21
C GLU A 131 -2.13 -25.85 6.61
N ARG A 132 -1.68 -26.74 7.49
CA ARG A 132 -2.16 -26.81 8.87
C ARG A 132 -1.83 -25.54 9.64
N GLN A 133 -0.61 -25.02 9.50
CA GLN A 133 -0.19 -23.77 10.14
C GLN A 133 -1.02 -22.58 9.67
N PHE A 134 -1.22 -22.43 8.36
CA PHE A 134 -2.09 -21.37 7.83
C PHE A 134 -3.53 -21.49 8.33
N LYS A 135 -4.10 -22.70 8.39
CA LYS A 135 -5.45 -22.90 8.93
C LYS A 135 -5.53 -22.57 10.42
N SER A 136 -4.54 -22.95 11.23
CA SER A 136 -4.56 -22.70 12.68
C SER A 136 -4.34 -21.22 13.00
N GLU A 137 -3.45 -20.55 12.26
CA GLU A 137 -3.05 -19.16 12.54
C GLU A 137 -3.99 -18.13 11.88
N LEU A 138 -4.49 -18.42 10.67
CA LEU A 138 -5.22 -17.44 9.82
C LEU A 138 -6.61 -17.91 9.41
N GLY A 139 -7.03 -19.11 9.80
CA GLY A 139 -8.35 -19.68 9.45
C GLY A 139 -8.52 -20.07 7.98
N VAL A 140 -7.51 -19.91 7.13
CA VAL A 140 -7.56 -20.17 5.69
C VAL A 140 -6.39 -21.02 5.21
N THR A 141 -6.52 -21.65 4.04
CA THR A 141 -5.39 -22.36 3.41
C THR A 141 -4.39 -21.38 2.79
N PRO A 142 -3.10 -21.77 2.64
CA PRO A 142 -2.09 -20.92 2.01
C PRO A 142 -2.46 -20.57 0.56
N ASN A 143 -3.05 -21.50 -0.20
CA ASN A 143 -3.57 -21.24 -1.54
C ASN A 143 -4.65 -20.14 -1.56
N THR A 144 -5.60 -20.21 -0.62
CA THR A 144 -6.67 -19.21 -0.52
C THR A 144 -6.10 -17.85 -0.11
N PHE A 145 -5.19 -17.83 0.87
CA PHE A 145 -4.50 -16.62 1.28
C PHE A 145 -3.74 -15.97 0.12
N TYR A 146 -2.94 -16.74 -0.61
CA TYR A 146 -2.14 -16.25 -1.72
C TYR A 146 -3.02 -15.73 -2.87
N ARG A 147 -4.13 -16.42 -3.16
CA ARG A 147 -5.13 -15.92 -4.11
C ARG A 147 -5.70 -14.57 -3.66
N ASN A 148 -6.00 -14.40 -2.37
CA ASN A 148 -6.61 -13.18 -1.84
C ASN A 148 -5.65 -11.98 -1.92
N ILE A 149 -4.36 -12.14 -1.62
CA ILE A 149 -3.39 -11.05 -1.78
C ILE A 149 -3.25 -10.64 -3.25
N ARG A 150 -3.29 -11.62 -4.17
CA ARG A 150 -3.23 -11.38 -5.61
C ARG A 150 -4.49 -10.69 -6.13
N LEU A 151 -5.67 -11.07 -5.63
CA LEU A 151 -6.92 -10.35 -5.91
C LEU A 151 -6.89 -8.92 -5.38
N SER A 152 -6.30 -8.70 -4.20
CA SER A 152 -6.14 -7.35 -3.64
C SER A 152 -5.25 -6.49 -4.55
N ARG A 153 -4.15 -7.05 -5.07
CA ARG A 153 -3.32 -6.34 -6.07
C ARG A 153 -4.10 -6.05 -7.36
N ALA A 154 -4.85 -7.03 -7.86
CA ALA A 154 -5.69 -6.84 -9.04
C ALA A 154 -6.69 -5.70 -8.83
N ARG A 155 -7.33 -5.63 -7.66
CA ARG A 155 -8.28 -4.57 -7.29
C ARG A 155 -7.66 -3.19 -7.25
N GLN A 156 -6.43 -3.05 -6.74
CA GLN A 156 -5.69 -1.79 -6.80
C GLN A 156 -5.47 -1.34 -8.24
N LEU A 157 -4.98 -2.24 -9.11
CA LEU A 157 -4.76 -1.92 -10.52
C LEU A 157 -6.07 -1.60 -11.26
N VAL A 158 -7.17 -2.27 -10.92
CA VAL A 158 -8.50 -1.96 -11.46
C VAL A 158 -8.93 -0.54 -11.12
N ARG A 159 -8.68 -0.10 -9.89
CA ARG A 159 -9.13 1.20 -9.36
C ARG A 159 -8.25 2.39 -9.77
N TYR A 160 -6.94 2.16 -9.87
CA TYR A 160 -5.96 3.26 -9.93
C TYR A 160 -5.05 3.23 -11.16
N SER A 161 -5.36 2.38 -12.15
CA SER A 161 -4.59 2.31 -13.40
C SER A 161 -5.49 2.14 -14.62
N ALA A 162 -4.97 2.55 -15.78
CA ALA A 162 -5.62 2.39 -17.07
C ALA A 162 -5.36 1.02 -17.73
N HIS A 163 -4.64 0.10 -17.07
CA HIS A 163 -4.28 -1.20 -17.65
C HIS A 163 -5.52 -2.00 -18.10
N SER A 164 -5.40 -2.68 -19.23
CA SER A 164 -6.40 -3.64 -19.70
C SER A 164 -6.58 -4.79 -18.68
N LEU A 165 -7.73 -5.45 -18.70
CA LEU A 165 -7.97 -6.59 -17.78
C LEU A 165 -7.04 -7.79 -18.05
N CYS A 166 -6.39 -7.82 -19.23
CA CYS A 166 -5.36 -8.82 -19.54
C CYS A 166 -4.06 -8.50 -18.82
N GLU A 167 -3.61 -7.24 -18.89
CA GLU A 167 -2.42 -6.75 -18.17
C GLU A 167 -2.61 -6.84 -16.66
N VAL A 168 -3.78 -6.42 -16.14
CA VAL A 168 -4.08 -6.54 -14.70
C VAL A 168 -3.96 -7.99 -14.24
N ALA A 169 -4.46 -8.95 -15.02
CA ALA A 169 -4.33 -10.36 -14.69
C ALA A 169 -2.87 -10.82 -14.64
N ALA A 170 -2.06 -10.42 -15.63
CA ALA A 170 -0.63 -10.71 -15.66
C ALA A 170 0.11 -10.10 -14.44
N PHE A 171 -0.09 -8.81 -14.15
CA PHE A 171 0.53 -8.11 -13.03
C PHE A 171 0.05 -8.55 -11.64
N SER A 172 -1.02 -9.33 -11.58
CA SER A 172 -1.49 -9.99 -10.34
C SER A 172 -1.29 -11.52 -10.37
N GLY A 173 -0.51 -12.00 -11.35
CA GLY A 173 -0.07 -13.39 -11.48
C GLY A 173 -1.13 -14.40 -11.91
N PHE A 174 -2.28 -13.95 -12.41
CA PHE A 174 -3.32 -14.82 -12.95
C PHE A 174 -2.98 -15.23 -14.38
N GLY A 175 -3.04 -16.54 -14.66
CA GLY A 175 -2.78 -17.06 -16.00
C GLY A 175 -3.79 -16.62 -17.07
N SER A 176 -4.95 -16.07 -16.69
CA SER A 176 -5.86 -15.43 -17.63
C SER A 176 -6.76 -14.40 -16.96
N SER A 177 -7.21 -13.42 -17.76
CA SER A 177 -8.22 -12.44 -17.32
C SER A 177 -9.57 -13.09 -16.98
N LYS A 178 -9.91 -14.22 -17.60
CA LYS A 178 -11.12 -14.99 -17.28
C LYS A 178 -11.06 -15.56 -15.86
N THR A 179 -9.95 -16.23 -15.52
CA THR A 179 -9.74 -16.80 -14.18
C THR A 179 -9.72 -15.69 -13.13
N MET A 180 -9.03 -14.58 -13.41
CA MET A 180 -9.00 -13.42 -12.50
C MET A 180 -10.41 -12.89 -12.23
N LYS A 181 -11.22 -12.62 -13.27
CA LYS A 181 -12.59 -12.10 -13.13
C LYS A 181 -13.48 -12.98 -12.25
N LEU A 182 -13.48 -14.30 -12.50
CA LEU A 182 -14.28 -15.24 -11.72
C LEU A 182 -13.93 -15.20 -10.23
N ASN A 183 -12.62 -15.20 -9.91
CA ASN A 183 -12.17 -15.13 -8.53
C ASN A 183 -12.43 -13.75 -7.90
N TYR A 184 -12.36 -12.69 -8.69
CA TYR A 184 -12.63 -11.32 -8.27
C TYR A 184 -14.09 -11.11 -7.88
N GLU A 185 -15.02 -11.55 -8.74
CA GLU A 185 -16.46 -11.48 -8.49
C GLU A 185 -16.83 -12.33 -7.27
N ALA A 186 -16.27 -13.54 -7.16
CA ALA A 186 -16.48 -14.39 -5.99
C ALA A 186 -16.00 -13.74 -4.68
N GLN A 187 -14.93 -12.94 -4.72
CA GLN A 187 -14.35 -12.30 -3.53
C GLN A 187 -15.01 -10.97 -3.16
N TYR A 188 -15.40 -10.15 -4.14
CA TYR A 188 -15.83 -8.77 -3.92
C TYR A 188 -17.30 -8.50 -4.30
N GLY A 189 -17.98 -9.47 -4.92
CA GLY A 189 -19.39 -9.36 -5.31
C GLY A 189 -19.66 -8.40 -6.48
N ILE A 190 -18.62 -7.86 -7.12
CA ILE A 190 -18.71 -6.94 -8.28
C ILE A 190 -17.65 -7.30 -9.31
N SER A 191 -17.93 -7.02 -10.59
CA SER A 191 -16.94 -7.26 -11.64
C SER A 191 -15.83 -6.20 -11.65
N PRO A 192 -14.61 -6.53 -12.10
CA PRO A 192 -13.53 -5.55 -12.26
C PRO A 192 -13.93 -4.33 -13.10
N ARG A 193 -14.75 -4.56 -14.14
CA ARG A 193 -15.18 -3.49 -15.06
C ARG A 193 -16.17 -2.54 -14.41
N GLU A 194 -17.10 -3.07 -13.60
CA GLU A 194 -18.04 -2.26 -12.82
C GLU A 194 -17.32 -1.49 -11.73
N GLU A 195 -16.35 -2.10 -11.06
CA GLU A 195 -15.56 -1.40 -10.06
C GLU A 195 -14.78 -0.24 -10.68
N ARG A 196 -14.11 -0.43 -11.82
CA ARG A 196 -13.39 0.67 -12.51
C ARG A 196 -14.32 1.84 -12.85
N LYS A 197 -15.52 1.57 -13.36
CA LYS A 197 -16.51 2.63 -13.68
C LYS A 197 -16.85 3.49 -12.46
N LYS A 198 -16.92 2.92 -11.26
CA LYS A 198 -17.20 3.69 -10.03
C LYS A 198 -16.07 4.68 -9.71
N TYR A 199 -14.82 4.29 -9.95
CA TYR A 199 -13.65 5.12 -9.65
C TYR A 199 -13.36 6.14 -10.76
N ASP A 200 -13.59 5.82 -12.03
CA ASP A 200 -13.52 6.79 -13.14
C ASP A 200 -14.53 7.93 -12.97
N VAL A 201 -15.70 7.65 -12.37
CA VAL A 201 -16.72 8.66 -12.05
C VAL A 201 -16.37 9.44 -10.78
N GLY A 202 -15.75 8.78 -9.80
CA GLY A 202 -15.29 9.40 -8.55
C GLY A 202 -14.16 10.42 -8.74
N GLU A 203 -13.17 10.13 -9.60
CA GLU A 203 -12.10 11.10 -9.95
C GLU A 203 -12.64 12.32 -10.70
N ARG A 204 -13.65 12.12 -11.58
CA ARG A 204 -14.30 13.22 -12.30
C ARG A 204 -15.19 14.10 -11.41
N GLN A 205 -15.65 13.58 -10.27
CA GLN A 205 -16.49 14.32 -9.31
C GLN A 205 -15.68 14.92 -8.15
N SER A 206 -14.55 14.32 -7.76
CA SER A 206 -13.62 14.91 -6.79
C SER A 206 -12.75 16.02 -7.41
N ALA A 207 -12.57 16.00 -8.74
CA ALA A 207 -12.15 17.16 -9.53
C ALA A 207 -13.31 18.18 -9.69
N GLY A 208 -13.83 18.69 -8.57
CA GLY A 208 -14.73 19.86 -8.56
C GLY A 208 -14.03 21.09 -9.18
N PRO A 209 -14.78 22.14 -9.56
CA PRO A 209 -14.37 23.18 -10.52
C PRO A 209 -13.18 24.09 -10.10
N ALA A 210 -12.51 23.80 -8.98
CA ALA A 210 -11.34 24.53 -8.51
C ALA A 210 -10.07 24.24 -9.34
N ALA A 211 -9.93 23.05 -9.93
CA ALA A 211 -8.73 22.71 -10.72
C ALA A 211 -8.69 23.39 -12.10
N ALA A 212 -9.84 23.79 -12.64
CA ALA A 212 -9.92 24.48 -13.94
C ALA A 212 -9.52 25.96 -13.86
N LYS A 213 -9.50 26.56 -12.65
CA LYS A 213 -9.22 27.99 -12.49
C LYS A 213 -7.72 28.31 -12.34
N ILE A 214 -6.87 27.32 -12.10
CA ILE A 214 -5.42 27.53 -11.91
C ILE A 214 -4.66 27.61 -13.26
N LEU A 215 -5.27 27.13 -14.35
CA LEU A 215 -4.64 27.16 -15.69
C LEU A 215 -4.92 28.44 -16.50
N HIS A 216 -5.70 29.40 -15.98
CA HIS A 216 -6.03 30.63 -16.72
C HIS A 216 -5.32 31.90 -16.20
N ASP A 217 -4.59 31.84 -15.09
CA ASP A 217 -3.99 33.02 -14.43
C ASP A 217 -2.44 33.05 -14.40
N VAL A 218 -1.75 32.19 -15.17
CA VAL A 218 -0.26 32.23 -15.28
C VAL A 218 0.19 32.58 -16.71
N GLY A 219 -0.51 33.53 -17.35
CA GLY A 219 -0.16 33.97 -18.69
C GLY A 219 -0.59 35.39 -19.00
N ALA A 220 0.13 36.39 -18.47
CA ALA A 220 0.30 37.70 -19.13
C ALA A 220 1.51 38.46 -18.55
N PRO A 221 2.36 39.08 -19.40
CA PRO A 221 3.59 39.75 -18.98
C PRO A 221 3.37 41.24 -18.68
N CYS A 222 4.14 41.78 -17.73
CA CYS A 222 4.79 43.09 -17.72
C CYS A 222 5.82 43.12 -16.59
#